data_AF-A0A7Y3XRP5-F1
#
_entry.id   AF-A0A7Y3XRP5-F1
#
_cell.length_a   1.000
_cell.length_b   1.000
_cell.length_c   1.000
_cell.angle_alpha   90.00
_cell.angle_beta   90.00
_cell.angle_gamma   90.00
#
_symmetry.space_group_name_H-M   'P 1'
#
loop_
_entity.id
_entity.type
_entity.pdbx_description
1 polymer ?
#
loop_
_entity_poly.entity_id
_entity_poly.type
_entity_poly.pdbx_seq_one_letter_code
_entity_poly.pdbx_strand_id
1 'polypeptide(L)'
;MKRIVAVEPWLESVNRTYADLVENGLDPNLRHIKLYPGAEDFYLEPEPGVSFEFDSDSKMLKAVAITIIRRVDLAPEFKDCLSEPYGCLDKSAVRTAWGSPLRTSEPLVMPEPIGKTGGWDMYRLSGAGFGYIDLIYSYTKDFVVSGLVLRGAEDEA
;
A
#
# COMPACT_ATOMS: atom_id res chain seq x y z
N MET A 1 7.98 -22.91 -0.37
CA MET A 1 8.66 -21.93 0.51
C MET A 1 8.24 -20.55 0.03
N LYS A 2 7.79 -19.64 0.92
CA LYS A 2 7.41 -18.27 0.52
C LYS A 2 8.67 -17.45 0.25
N ARG A 3 8.64 -16.55 -0.73
CA ARG A 3 9.74 -15.61 -1.00
C ARG A 3 9.67 -14.45 0.01
N ILE A 4 10.83 -13.89 0.33
CA ILE A 4 10.93 -12.61 1.03
C ILE A 4 11.08 -11.51 -0.04
N VAL A 5 10.16 -10.56 -0.06
CA VAL A 5 10.08 -9.46 -1.03
C VAL A 5 10.54 -8.17 -0.36
N ALA A 6 11.55 -7.53 -0.95
CA ALA A 6 12.06 -6.24 -0.51
C ALA A 6 11.04 -5.14 -0.82
N VAL A 7 10.82 -4.24 0.13
CA VAL A 7 9.85 -3.12 0.01
C VAL A 7 10.54 -1.84 -0.48
N GLU A 8 11.85 -1.75 -0.31
CA GLU A 8 12.70 -0.61 -0.68
C GLU A 8 12.55 -0.21 -2.16
N PRO A 9 12.54 -1.14 -3.14
CA PRO A 9 12.32 -0.76 -4.54
C PRO A 9 10.97 -0.08 -4.77
N TRP A 10 9.92 -0.45 -4.02
CA TRP A 10 8.62 0.19 -4.11
C TRP A 10 8.64 1.59 -3.47
N LEU A 11 9.36 1.78 -2.37
CA LEU A 11 9.54 3.11 -1.75
C LEU A 11 10.24 4.08 -2.73
N GLU A 12 11.28 3.62 -3.40
CA GLU A 12 12.04 4.40 -4.39
C GLU A 12 11.23 4.69 -5.67
N SER A 13 10.21 3.87 -5.94
CA SER A 13 9.32 3.98 -7.09
C SER A 13 8.19 5.01 -6.89
N VAL A 14 7.78 5.28 -5.65
CA VAL A 14 6.73 6.27 -5.39
C VAL A 14 7.21 7.67 -5.84
N ASN A 15 6.31 8.43 -6.45
CA ASN A 15 6.59 9.71 -7.13
C ASN A 15 7.44 9.59 -8.41
N ARG A 16 7.70 8.38 -8.93
CA ARG A 16 8.27 8.17 -10.27
C ARG A 16 7.18 8.09 -11.32
N THR A 17 7.51 8.43 -12.55
CA THR A 17 6.56 8.33 -13.66
C THR A 17 6.41 6.87 -14.12
N TYR A 18 5.29 6.55 -14.75
CA TYR A 18 5.08 5.24 -15.40
C TYR A 18 6.22 4.89 -16.37
N ALA A 19 6.72 5.88 -17.13
CA ALA A 19 7.84 5.69 -18.05
C ALA A 19 9.12 5.26 -17.31
N ASP A 20 9.46 5.93 -16.21
CA ASP A 20 10.62 5.56 -15.37
C ASP A 20 10.47 4.11 -14.87
N LEU A 21 9.27 3.71 -14.45
CA LEU A 21 9.04 2.35 -13.94
C LEU A 21 9.18 1.30 -15.04
N VAL A 22 8.72 1.58 -16.27
CA VAL A 22 8.90 0.69 -17.42
C VAL A 22 10.39 0.53 -17.75
N GLU A 23 11.17 1.61 -17.73
CA GLU A 23 12.62 1.55 -17.91
C GLU A 23 13.32 0.73 -16.83
N ASN A 24 12.75 0.70 -15.62
CA ASN A 24 13.22 -0.09 -14.48
C ASN A 24 12.56 -1.48 -14.35
N GLY A 25 11.89 -1.94 -15.40
CA GLY A 25 11.44 -3.33 -15.52
C GLY A 25 9.97 -3.62 -15.22
N LEU A 26 9.13 -2.59 -15.04
CA LEU A 26 7.67 -2.76 -15.04
C LEU A 26 7.21 -3.22 -16.44
N ASP A 27 6.40 -4.28 -16.51
CA ASP A 27 5.88 -4.77 -17.79
C ASP A 27 4.95 -3.72 -18.43
N PRO A 28 5.31 -3.18 -19.61
CA PRO A 28 4.50 -2.15 -20.26
C PRO A 28 3.15 -2.68 -20.79
N ASN A 29 2.95 -3.99 -20.80
CA ASN A 29 1.71 -4.63 -21.25
C ASN A 29 0.69 -4.83 -20.13
N LEU A 30 1.01 -4.41 -18.90
CA LEU A 30 0.06 -4.46 -17.79
C LEU A 30 -1.21 -3.66 -18.13
N ARG A 31 -2.35 -4.29 -17.86
CA ARG A 31 -3.64 -3.67 -18.13
C ARG A 31 -3.81 -2.45 -17.24
N HIS A 32 -4.12 -1.31 -17.88
CA HIS A 32 -4.53 -0.10 -17.17
C HIS A 32 -5.98 -0.23 -16.75
N ILE A 33 -6.22 -0.20 -15.43
CA ILE A 33 -7.53 -0.35 -14.82
C ILE A 33 -8.01 1.02 -14.38
N LYS A 34 -9.16 1.47 -14.89
CA LYS A 34 -9.88 2.64 -14.38
C LYS A 34 -11.17 2.19 -13.72
N LEU A 35 -11.46 2.71 -12.53
CA LEU A 35 -12.67 2.34 -11.78
C LEU A 35 -13.95 2.86 -12.47
N TYR A 36 -13.86 3.99 -13.15
CA TYR A 36 -14.94 4.59 -13.92
C TYR A 36 -14.40 5.48 -15.05
N PRO A 37 -15.20 5.78 -16.10
CA PRO A 37 -14.81 6.71 -17.15
C PRO A 37 -14.47 8.09 -16.57
N GLY A 38 -13.31 8.64 -16.95
CA GLY A 38 -12.85 9.94 -16.45
C GLY A 38 -12.22 9.90 -15.05
N ALA A 39 -11.95 8.71 -14.48
CA ALA A 39 -11.20 8.61 -13.22
C ALA A 39 -9.84 9.33 -13.33
N GLU A 40 -9.55 10.13 -12.30
CA GLU A 40 -8.29 10.85 -12.10
C GLU A 40 -7.13 9.91 -11.84
N ASP A 41 -7.39 8.71 -11.35
CA ASP A 41 -6.39 7.68 -11.13
C ASP A 41 -6.60 6.48 -12.07
N PHE A 42 -5.52 5.75 -12.33
CA PHE A 42 -5.56 4.41 -12.91
C PHE A 42 -4.66 3.46 -12.12
N TYR A 43 -4.99 2.17 -12.20
CA TYR A 43 -4.32 1.12 -11.43
C TYR A 43 -3.64 0.12 -12.35
N LEU A 44 -2.51 -0.40 -11.89
CA LEU A 44 -1.86 -1.58 -12.45
C LEU A 44 -1.75 -2.65 -11.37
N GLU A 45 -1.88 -3.91 -11.75
CA GLU A 45 -1.74 -5.05 -10.84
C GLU A 45 -0.56 -5.93 -11.33
N PRO A 46 0.68 -5.60 -10.94
CA PRO A 46 1.86 -6.33 -11.43
C PRO A 46 1.93 -7.78 -10.91
N GLU A 47 1.35 -8.05 -9.74
CA GLU A 47 1.23 -9.39 -9.18
C GLU A 47 0.01 -9.51 -8.24
N PRO A 48 -0.45 -10.73 -7.92
CA PRO A 48 -1.59 -10.93 -7.03
C PRO A 48 -1.40 -10.25 -5.67
N GLY A 49 -2.35 -9.37 -5.32
CA GLY A 49 -2.37 -8.64 -4.07
C GLY A 49 -1.48 -7.40 -4.03
N VAL A 50 -0.84 -7.02 -5.14
CA VAL A 50 -0.10 -5.76 -5.27
C VAL A 50 -0.81 -4.87 -6.29
N SER A 51 -1.10 -3.63 -5.92
CA SER A 51 -1.74 -2.64 -6.79
C SER A 51 -0.94 -1.35 -6.77
N PHE A 52 -0.67 -0.81 -7.96
CA PHE A 52 0.00 0.47 -8.17
C PHE A 52 -1.05 1.49 -8.60
N GLU A 53 -1.16 2.58 -7.85
CA GLU A 53 -2.07 3.70 -8.12
C GLU A 53 -1.30 4.84 -8.78
N PHE A 54 -1.72 5.25 -9.97
CA PHE A 54 -1.11 6.33 -10.73
C PHE A 54 -2.08 7.47 -10.98
N ASP A 55 -1.57 8.68 -10.93
CA ASP A 55 -2.25 9.86 -11.44
C ASP A 55 -2.45 9.75 -12.96
N SER A 56 -3.65 10.01 -13.47
CA SER A 56 -3.98 9.85 -14.88
C SER A 56 -3.34 10.90 -15.77
N ASP A 57 -3.09 12.10 -15.27
CA ASP A 57 -2.61 13.23 -16.05
C ASP A 57 -1.08 13.24 -16.10
N SER A 58 -0.44 13.25 -14.93
CA SER A 58 1.01 13.26 -14.77
C SER A 58 1.66 11.89 -14.95
N LYS A 59 0.90 10.80 -14.87
CA LYS A 59 1.40 9.42 -14.87
C LYS A 59 2.37 9.11 -13.74
N MET A 60 2.34 9.88 -12.65
CA MET A 60 3.16 9.63 -11.47
C MET A 60 2.54 8.54 -10.59
N LEU A 61 3.38 7.65 -10.06
CA LEU A 61 2.97 6.64 -9.09
C LEU A 61 2.68 7.31 -7.74
N LYS A 62 1.41 7.33 -7.35
CA LYS A 62 0.92 7.92 -6.10
C LYS A 62 1.05 6.94 -4.94
N ALA A 63 0.73 5.67 -5.17
CA ALA A 63 0.76 4.68 -4.11
C ALA A 63 1.03 3.25 -4.60
N VAL A 64 1.59 2.44 -3.69
CA VAL A 64 1.69 0.98 -3.81
C VAL A 64 0.91 0.37 -2.65
N ALA A 65 -0.11 -0.42 -2.96
CA ALA A 65 -0.94 -1.12 -2.00
C ALA A 65 -0.68 -2.63 -2.04
N ILE A 66 -0.46 -3.24 -0.88
CA ILE A 66 -0.26 -4.66 -0.68
C ILE A 66 -1.39 -5.21 0.18
N THR A 67 -2.14 -6.16 -0.36
CA THR A 67 -3.25 -6.85 0.31
C THR A 67 -2.76 -8.18 0.88
N ILE A 68 -2.60 -8.27 2.21
CA ILE A 68 -2.12 -9.49 2.89
C ILE A 68 -3.30 -10.39 3.27
N ILE A 69 -4.40 -9.80 3.76
CA ILE A 69 -5.64 -10.51 4.06
C ILE A 69 -6.75 -9.81 3.30
N ARG A 70 -7.46 -10.54 2.45
CA ARG A 70 -8.58 -9.97 1.70
C ARG A 70 -9.71 -9.59 2.65
N ARG A 71 -10.18 -8.35 2.53
CA ARG A 71 -11.39 -7.87 3.23
C ARG A 71 -12.64 -7.91 2.36
N VAL A 72 -12.45 -8.07 1.06
CA VAL A 72 -13.50 -8.17 0.04
C VAL A 72 -13.25 -9.45 -0.74
N ASP A 73 -14.30 -10.24 -0.98
CA ASP A 73 -14.19 -11.61 -1.49
C ASP A 73 -13.46 -11.77 -2.84
N LEU A 74 -13.34 -10.69 -3.62
CA LEU A 74 -12.75 -10.71 -4.96
C LEU A 74 -11.30 -10.18 -5.03
N ALA A 75 -10.75 -9.63 -3.94
CA ALA A 75 -9.38 -9.13 -3.95
C ALA A 75 -8.36 -10.28 -3.82
N PRO A 76 -7.36 -10.37 -4.71
CA PRO A 76 -6.28 -11.33 -4.55
C PRO A 76 -5.42 -11.00 -3.32
N GLU A 77 -4.94 -12.03 -2.63
CA GLU A 77 -4.00 -11.89 -1.51
C GLU A 77 -2.56 -12.05 -1.99
N PHE A 78 -1.68 -11.23 -1.43
CA PHE A 78 -0.24 -11.34 -1.55
C PHE A 78 0.24 -12.56 -0.76
N LYS A 79 0.84 -13.53 -1.44
CA LYS A 79 1.16 -14.83 -0.85
C LYS A 79 2.56 -14.93 -0.27
N ASP A 80 3.44 -14.00 -0.61
CA ASP A 80 4.82 -13.94 -0.14
C ASP A 80 4.93 -13.19 1.20
N CYS A 81 6.14 -13.09 1.73
CA CYS A 81 6.45 -12.33 2.93
C CYS A 81 7.17 -11.03 2.55
N LEU A 82 6.85 -9.92 3.21
CA LEU A 82 7.63 -8.68 3.06
C LEU A 82 8.89 -8.75 3.92
N SER A 83 9.96 -8.07 3.49
CA SER A 83 11.19 -7.91 4.28
C SER A 83 10.90 -7.22 5.62
N GLU A 84 11.74 -7.49 6.62
CA GLU A 84 11.73 -6.66 7.83
C GLU A 84 12.21 -5.24 7.51
N PRO A 85 11.67 -4.20 8.17
CA PRO A 85 10.63 -4.22 9.19
C PRO A 85 9.18 -4.16 8.67
N TYR A 86 8.95 -4.37 7.37
CA TYR A 86 7.64 -4.22 6.73
C TYR A 86 6.70 -5.42 6.89
N GLY A 87 7.26 -6.61 7.07
CA GLY A 87 6.52 -7.87 7.21
C GLY A 87 5.85 -8.13 8.58
N CYS A 88 5.48 -7.09 9.33
CA CYS A 88 4.82 -7.25 10.63
C CYS A 88 3.47 -7.97 10.50
N LEU A 89 3.15 -8.82 11.48
CA LEU A 89 1.92 -9.65 11.46
C LEU A 89 0.75 -9.02 12.22
N ASP A 90 1.01 -8.15 13.18
CA ASP A 90 -0.01 -7.50 14.01
C ASP A 90 0.38 -6.08 14.43
N LYS A 91 -0.60 -5.32 14.94
CA LYS A 91 -0.43 -3.93 15.41
C LYS A 91 0.64 -3.79 16.49
N SER A 92 0.83 -4.80 17.34
CA SER A 92 1.86 -4.75 18.38
C SER A 92 3.26 -4.80 17.75
N ALA A 93 3.50 -5.73 16.83
CA ALA A 93 4.76 -5.85 16.11
C ALA A 93 5.07 -4.59 15.30
N VAL A 94 4.06 -4.00 14.64
CA VAL A 94 4.20 -2.71 13.92
C VAL A 94 4.67 -1.61 14.88
N ARG A 95 4.01 -1.44 16.02
CA ARG A 95 4.38 -0.39 16.98
C ARG A 95 5.71 -0.64 17.66
N THR A 96 6.13 -1.90 17.83
CA THR A 96 7.49 -2.23 18.28
C THR A 96 8.54 -1.83 17.24
N ALA A 97 8.29 -2.08 15.95
CA ALA A 97 9.22 -1.76 14.88
C ALA A 97 9.32 -0.26 14.58
N TRP A 98 8.19 0.44 14.58
CA TRP A 98 8.08 1.82 14.08
C TRP A 98 7.81 2.87 15.17
N GLY A 99 7.53 2.45 16.40
CA GLY A 99 7.17 3.34 17.51
C GLY A 99 5.73 3.85 17.41
N SER A 100 5.51 5.06 17.94
CA SER A 100 4.20 5.72 17.93
C SER A 100 3.83 6.20 16.52
N PRO A 101 2.62 5.88 16.01
CA PRO A 101 2.19 6.33 14.69
C PRO A 101 1.93 7.84 14.67
N LEU A 102 2.11 8.44 13.49
CA LEU A 102 1.76 9.83 13.22
C LEU A 102 0.24 10.04 13.25
N ARG A 103 -0.51 9.09 12.68
CA ARG A 103 -1.98 9.05 12.74
C ARG A 103 -2.46 7.63 12.99
N THR A 104 -3.56 7.48 13.70
CA THR A 104 -4.21 6.19 13.95
C THR A 104 -5.71 6.32 13.72
N SER A 105 -6.32 5.27 13.20
CA SER A 105 -7.74 5.05 13.25
C SER A 105 -7.99 3.71 13.96
N GLU A 106 -8.78 3.74 15.01
CA GLU A 106 -9.15 2.52 15.73
C GLU A 106 -10.30 1.78 15.01
N PRO A 107 -10.45 0.45 15.22
CA PRO A 107 -11.57 -0.31 14.69
C PRO A 107 -12.92 0.35 14.97
N LEU A 108 -13.77 0.45 13.94
CA LEU A 108 -15.10 1.07 14.03
C LEU A 108 -16.18 0.05 13.73
N VAL A 109 -17.34 0.19 14.39
CA VAL A 109 -18.54 -0.56 14.03
C VAL A 109 -19.32 0.27 13.01
N MET A 110 -19.34 -0.18 11.76
CA MET A 110 -20.17 0.40 10.71
C MET A 110 -21.57 -0.24 10.73
N PRO A 111 -22.60 0.46 10.22
CA PRO A 111 -23.92 -0.14 10.02
C PRO A 111 -23.86 -1.38 9.13
N GLU A 112 -24.82 -2.28 9.31
CA GLU A 112 -25.03 -3.41 8.41
C GLU A 112 -25.26 -2.93 6.96
N PRO A 113 -24.72 -3.62 5.93
CA PRO A 113 -24.06 -4.93 5.99
C PRO A 113 -22.54 -4.88 6.23
N ILE A 114 -21.97 -3.70 6.51
CA ILE A 114 -20.50 -3.51 6.58
C ILE A 114 -19.93 -4.10 7.88
N GLY A 115 -20.64 -3.92 9.00
CA GLY A 115 -20.26 -4.49 10.29
C GLY A 115 -18.95 -3.91 10.88
N LYS A 116 -18.20 -4.72 11.64
CA LYS A 116 -16.95 -4.29 12.29
C LYS A 116 -15.82 -4.14 11.28
N THR A 117 -15.33 -2.92 11.09
CA THR A 117 -14.09 -2.64 10.35
C THR A 117 -12.91 -2.68 11.32
N GLY A 118 -11.73 -2.99 10.80
CA GLY A 118 -10.51 -2.81 11.57
C GLY A 118 -9.88 -1.44 11.32
N GLY A 119 -8.87 -1.11 12.11
CA GLY A 119 -8.20 0.20 12.11
C GLY A 119 -7.00 0.29 11.16
N TRP A 120 -6.25 1.38 11.29
CA TRP A 120 -4.95 1.57 10.63
C TRP A 120 -4.02 2.45 11.47
N ASP A 121 -2.71 2.27 11.30
CA ASP A 121 -1.67 3.16 11.82
C ASP A 121 -0.87 3.71 10.63
N MET A 122 -0.53 5.00 10.66
CA MET A 122 0.25 5.69 9.64
C MET A 122 1.56 6.21 10.23
N TYR A 123 2.64 5.97 9.51
CA TYR A 123 3.99 6.43 9.82
C TYR A 123 4.52 7.25 8.65
N ARG A 124 5.33 8.26 8.93
CA ARG A 124 6.01 9.02 7.88
C ARG A 124 7.45 8.57 7.79
N LEU A 125 7.81 8.00 6.64
CA LEU A 125 9.17 7.63 6.30
C LEU A 125 9.86 8.80 5.61
N SER A 126 11.15 8.95 5.88
CA SER A 126 12.04 9.85 5.15
C SER A 126 13.39 9.15 4.99
N GLY A 127 13.96 9.17 3.78
CA GLY A 127 15.21 8.48 3.51
C GLY A 127 16.02 9.17 2.41
N ALA A 128 17.29 8.82 2.31
CA ALA A 128 18.11 9.21 1.16
C ALA A 128 17.64 8.41 -0.07
N GLY A 129 17.07 9.08 -1.07
CA GLY A 129 16.65 8.45 -2.33
C GLY A 129 15.15 8.53 -2.63
N PHE A 130 14.31 8.85 -1.64
CA PHE A 130 12.87 9.09 -1.82
C PHE A 130 12.39 10.25 -0.93
N GLY A 131 11.32 10.93 -1.34
CA GLY A 131 10.71 12.01 -0.56
C GLY A 131 10.04 11.53 0.72
N TYR A 132 9.17 12.35 1.33
CA TYR A 132 8.33 11.84 2.41
C TYR A 132 7.34 10.81 1.86
N ILE A 133 7.30 9.64 2.48
CA ILE A 133 6.37 8.56 2.14
C ILE A 133 5.56 8.22 3.38
N ASP A 134 4.24 8.20 3.24
CA ASP A 134 3.37 7.69 4.28
C ASP A 134 3.26 6.17 4.14
N LEU A 135 3.67 5.47 5.20
CA LEU A 135 3.57 4.03 5.39
C LEU A 135 2.35 3.73 6.26
N ILE A 136 1.35 3.08 5.68
CA ILE A 136 0.06 2.83 6.33
C ILE A 136 -0.14 1.33 6.51
N TYR A 137 -0.19 0.87 7.75
CA TYR A 137 -0.62 -0.49 8.08
C TYR A 137 -2.12 -0.52 8.31
N SER A 138 -2.81 -1.42 7.61
CA SER A 138 -4.23 -1.67 7.81
C SER A 138 -4.42 -2.95 8.62
N TYR A 139 -5.32 -2.93 9.60
CA TYR A 139 -5.56 -4.06 10.52
C TYR A 139 -6.97 -4.63 10.41
N THR A 140 -7.13 -5.92 10.63
CA THR A 140 -8.43 -6.54 10.91
C THR A 140 -8.99 -6.05 12.26
N LYS A 141 -10.24 -6.42 12.59
CA LYS A 141 -10.84 -6.12 13.90
C LYS A 141 -10.05 -6.72 15.09
N ASP A 142 -9.29 -7.77 14.83
CA ASP A 142 -8.47 -8.50 15.81
C ASP A 142 -7.01 -8.01 15.78
N PHE A 143 -6.75 -6.86 15.17
CA PHE A 143 -5.45 -6.19 15.06
C PHE A 143 -4.36 -6.95 14.28
N VAL A 144 -4.73 -7.99 13.53
CA VAL A 144 -3.86 -8.65 12.56
C VAL A 144 -3.66 -7.74 11.35
N VAL A 145 -2.43 -7.60 10.86
CA VAL A 145 -2.13 -6.83 9.65
C VAL A 145 -2.83 -7.48 8.45
N SER A 146 -3.66 -6.69 7.75
CA SER A 146 -4.35 -7.12 6.54
C SER A 146 -3.77 -6.49 5.28
N GLY A 147 -2.95 -5.46 5.39
CA GLY A 147 -2.38 -4.79 4.24
C GLY A 147 -1.45 -3.64 4.61
N LEU A 148 -0.71 -3.20 3.60
CA LEU A 148 0.28 -2.13 3.67
C LEU A 148 0.06 -1.18 2.50
N VAL A 149 0.15 0.13 2.72
CA VAL A 149 0.17 1.13 1.65
C VAL A 149 1.40 2.01 1.81
N LEU A 150 2.12 2.20 0.71
CA LEU A 150 3.16 3.20 0.55
C LEU A 150 2.58 4.32 -0.31
N ARG A 151 2.56 5.55 0.18
CA ARG A 151 1.98 6.67 -0.56
C ARG A 151 2.89 7.90 -0.50
N GLY A 152 3.00 8.61 -1.61
CA GLY A 152 3.69 9.90 -1.64
C GLY A 152 3.02 10.84 -0.63
N ALA A 153 3.78 11.39 0.31
CA ALA A 153 3.19 12.32 1.27
C ALA A 153 2.65 13.53 0.50
N GLU A 154 1.37 13.83 0.67
CA GLU A 154 0.83 15.10 0.22
C GLU A 154 1.37 16.17 1.18
N ASP A 155 2.01 17.20 0.63
CA ASP A 155 2.32 18.40 1.39
C ASP A 155 0.97 18.96 1.88
N GLU A 156 0.79 19.06 3.21
CA GLU A 156 -0.33 19.82 3.76
C GLU A 156 -0.12 21.27 3.33
N ALA A 157 -0.89 21.71 2.33
CA ALA A 157 -0.92 23.09 1.86
C ALA A 157 -1.44 24.05 2.93
#